data_AF-A0A674HTP8-F1
#
_entry.id   AF-A0A674HTP8-F1
#
_cell.length_a   1.000
_cell.length_b   1.000
_cell.length_c   1.000
_cell.angle_alpha   90.00
_cell.angle_beta   90.00
_cell.angle_gamma   90.00
#
_symmetry.space_group_name_H-M   'P 1'
#
loop_
_entity.id
_entity.type
_entity.pdbx_description
1 polymer ?
#
loop_
_entity_poly.entity_id
_entity_poly.type
_entity_poly.pdbx_seq_one_letter_code
_entity_poly.pdbx_strand_id
1 'polypeptide(L)'
;MATTDAGSPITGSAETRKCRNPEVPMERPEGSIQCRVFWGSREVSRWDRPKSRERLRRAVARLLLPQGFPESVSPDYGRYQCWDSLQALCSSLCSSLSARAVLEAVGVGDGAASVTGAALTWLLRDGVGIVTRIVFVWLQGSHLDCEAKQWRLVADVLNDVALVMEILAPHWLSLGPALLVMAAAARCVVGVAGGATRAALAVHQARRDNVADVAAKDSSQETLVNGAGLLLSLLLLPLLDGRPWLTWAALGLLLAAHLGSNMAALGSLTLTSLNRPRLRLAIGWALRGGGAGGERGVVSPGVGGVELELPRPEQVNPREPLLPGFGSRLRLHLGAPLERLVSSEAEFRKALECGTPDYIIVLRPSQGRVSVGLRRGAPSVSALFGCAQALLLEQLLGPPLGGAATALGRKLAPLQRRLQSCPAGAVPWGVVAETSRLFRELGPALLRGLEAAGWDTQRPLLATDEWSLEWAEPAPGHAHE
;
A
#
# COMPACT_ATOMS: atom_id res chain seq x y z
N MET A 1 37.15 16.20 -84.22
CA MET A 1 37.78 15.94 -82.91
C MET A 1 37.40 14.54 -82.48
N ALA A 2 38.33 13.61 -82.68
CA ALA A 2 38.24 12.17 -82.47
C ALA A 2 38.46 11.82 -80.98
N THR A 3 38.16 10.65 -80.39
CA THR A 3 37.40 9.41 -80.68
C THR A 3 37.46 8.59 -79.38
N THR A 4 36.34 7.98 -79.00
CA THR A 4 36.11 6.66 -78.37
C THR A 4 36.97 6.08 -77.21
N ASP A 5 36.23 5.47 -76.27
CA ASP A 5 36.40 4.13 -75.64
C ASP A 5 36.66 3.98 -74.12
N ALA A 6 35.65 3.32 -73.50
CA ALA A 6 35.69 2.10 -72.66
C ALA A 6 36.78 1.83 -71.61
N GLY A 7 36.34 1.32 -70.45
CA GLY A 7 37.01 0.24 -69.70
C GLY A 7 37.53 0.56 -68.29
N SER A 8 36.89 -0.02 -67.26
CA SER A 8 37.55 -0.35 -65.98
C SER A 8 38.48 -1.57 -66.18
N PRO A 9 39.58 -1.81 -65.41
CA PRO A 9 39.50 -2.37 -64.05
C PRO A 9 40.68 -2.10 -63.05
N ILE A 10 40.38 -2.30 -61.76
CA ILE A 10 41.14 -2.91 -60.62
C ILE A 10 42.69 -2.81 -60.56
N THR A 11 43.21 -2.39 -59.38
CA THR A 11 44.26 -3.01 -58.52
C THR A 11 45.34 -2.04 -58.01
N GLY A 12 45.75 -2.23 -56.75
CA GLY A 12 47.20 -2.27 -56.46
C GLY A 12 47.82 -1.18 -55.58
N SER A 13 48.03 -1.56 -54.31
CA SER A 13 49.23 -1.31 -53.50
C SER A 13 49.41 0.01 -52.73
N ALA A 14 49.68 -0.22 -51.45
CA ALA A 14 50.09 0.67 -50.39
C ALA A 14 51.42 1.39 -50.63
N GLU A 15 51.55 2.59 -50.06
CA GLU A 15 52.79 3.00 -49.39
C GLU A 15 52.53 4.08 -48.33
N THR A 16 52.80 3.72 -47.08
CA THR A 16 52.68 4.54 -45.88
C THR A 16 53.90 5.46 -45.74
N ARG A 17 53.72 6.79 -45.83
CA ARG A 17 54.73 7.77 -45.38
C ARG A 17 54.51 8.12 -43.92
N LYS A 18 55.45 7.67 -43.07
CA LYS A 18 55.59 8.03 -41.64
C LYS A 18 55.92 9.53 -41.50
N CYS A 19 55.04 10.30 -40.86
CA CYS A 19 55.40 11.57 -40.22
C CYS A 19 55.84 11.27 -38.78
N ARG A 20 57.13 11.47 -38.47
CA ARG A 20 57.68 11.47 -37.10
C ARG A 20 57.21 12.75 -36.39
N ASN A 21 56.46 12.60 -35.31
CA ASN A 21 56.26 13.66 -34.32
C ASN A 21 57.29 13.50 -33.19
N PRO A 22 57.90 14.58 -32.68
CA PRO A 22 58.90 14.51 -31.62
C PRO A 22 58.28 14.10 -30.28
N GLU A 23 58.90 13.12 -29.62
CA GLU A 23 58.55 12.63 -28.28
C GLU A 23 58.82 13.72 -27.24
N VAL A 24 57.77 14.22 -26.60
CA VAL A 24 57.86 14.98 -25.35
C VAL A 24 57.98 13.96 -24.20
N PRO A 25 58.98 14.04 -23.32
CA PRO A 25 59.12 13.11 -22.21
C PRO A 25 57.94 13.29 -21.25
N MET A 26 57.05 12.30 -21.19
CA MET A 26 55.96 12.24 -20.23
C MET A 26 56.56 11.74 -18.91
N GLU A 27 56.91 12.66 -18.01
CA GLU A 27 57.22 12.31 -16.62
C GLU A 27 56.06 11.51 -16.05
N ARG A 28 56.32 10.24 -15.69
CA ARG A 28 55.34 9.41 -14.98
C ARG A 28 55.13 10.05 -13.61
N PRO A 29 53.91 10.43 -13.22
CA PRO A 29 53.67 10.77 -11.83
C PRO A 29 53.91 9.50 -11.00
N GLU A 30 55.03 9.46 -10.29
CA GLU A 30 55.29 8.50 -9.22
C GLU A 30 54.35 8.83 -8.05
N GLY A 31 53.11 8.37 -8.20
CA GLY A 31 52.10 8.44 -7.17
C GLY A 31 51.07 7.40 -7.53
N SER A 32 51.03 6.29 -6.80
CA SER A 32 49.89 5.37 -6.87
C SER A 32 48.63 6.20 -6.64
N ILE A 33 47.77 6.33 -7.65
CA ILE A 33 46.42 6.85 -7.45
C ILE A 33 45.72 5.81 -6.57
N GLN A 34 45.80 6.01 -5.26
CA GLN A 34 44.99 5.28 -4.30
C GLN A 34 43.54 5.71 -4.53
N CYS A 35 42.80 4.94 -5.33
CA CYS A 35 41.36 4.99 -5.27
C CYS A 35 40.94 4.41 -3.90
N ARG A 36 40.88 5.28 -2.89
CA ARG A 36 40.30 4.94 -1.59
C ARG A 36 38.79 4.77 -1.79
N VAL A 37 38.39 3.53 -2.05
CA VAL A 37 36.99 3.13 -2.00
C VAL A 37 36.56 3.32 -0.53
N PHE A 38 35.74 4.33 -0.28
CA PHE A 38 35.25 4.69 1.06
C PHE A 38 34.17 3.69 1.51
N TRP A 39 34.55 2.41 1.65
CA TRP A 39 33.76 1.37 2.29
C TRP A 39 34.64 0.70 3.34
N GLY A 40 34.54 1.21 4.57
CA GLY A 40 34.99 0.52 5.78
C GLY A 40 36.48 0.21 5.87
N SER A 41 37.16 0.86 6.81
CA SER A 41 38.52 0.51 7.25
C SER A 41 38.58 -0.95 7.69
N ARG A 42 38.96 -1.84 6.78
CA ARG A 42 39.49 -3.16 7.10
C ARG A 42 40.85 -3.25 6.42
N GLU A 43 41.90 -3.37 7.23
CA GLU A 43 43.20 -3.80 6.76
C GLU A 43 43.01 -5.02 5.84
N VAL A 44 43.65 -5.00 4.68
CA VAL A 44 43.62 -6.09 3.72
C VAL A 44 44.44 -7.24 4.29
N SER A 45 43.87 -7.98 5.25
CA SER A 45 44.37 -9.30 5.63
C SER A 45 44.14 -10.24 4.44
N ARG A 46 45.14 -11.07 4.11
CA ARG A 46 45.15 -12.09 3.03
C ARG A 46 43.75 -12.48 2.54
N TRP A 47 43.51 -12.25 1.25
CA TRP A 47 42.31 -12.69 0.54
C TRP A 47 42.30 -14.23 0.45
N ASP A 48 41.87 -14.90 1.51
CA ASP A 48 41.53 -16.32 1.42
C ASP A 48 40.42 -16.48 0.38
N ARG A 49 40.69 -17.28 -0.66
CA ARG A 49 39.70 -17.51 -1.71
C ARG A 49 38.46 -18.13 -1.07
N PRO A 50 37.28 -17.49 -1.17
CA PRO A 50 36.09 -18.02 -0.55
C PRO A 50 35.72 -19.39 -1.11
N LYS A 51 35.30 -20.29 -0.21
CA LYS A 51 34.81 -21.62 -0.57
C LYS A 51 33.69 -21.47 -1.62
N SER A 52 33.55 -22.45 -2.52
CA SER A 52 32.57 -22.42 -3.63
C SER A 52 31.14 -22.10 -3.14
N ARG A 53 30.74 -22.65 -2.00
CA ARG A 53 29.45 -22.39 -1.34
C ARG A 53 29.25 -20.92 -0.97
N GLU A 54 30.30 -20.24 -0.53
CA GLU A 54 30.23 -18.83 -0.11
C GLU A 54 30.22 -17.89 -1.31
N ARG A 55 30.86 -18.27 -2.42
CA ARG A 55 30.71 -17.59 -3.71
C ARG A 55 29.29 -17.72 -4.25
N LEU A 56 28.72 -18.93 -4.20
CA LEU A 56 27.34 -19.16 -4.61
C LEU A 56 26.35 -18.37 -3.74
N ARG A 57 26.49 -18.43 -2.41
CA ARG A 57 25.66 -17.64 -1.49
C ARG A 57 25.71 -16.15 -1.79
N ARG A 58 26.90 -15.59 -2.01
CA ARG A 58 27.05 -14.17 -2.38
C ARG A 58 26.47 -13.85 -3.75
N ALA A 59 26.59 -14.74 -4.72
CA ALA A 59 25.97 -14.55 -6.02
C ALA A 59 24.43 -14.55 -5.91
N VAL A 60 23.86 -15.53 -5.22
CA VAL A 60 22.40 -15.61 -4.96
C VAL A 60 21.91 -14.39 -4.19
N ALA A 61 22.63 -13.96 -3.15
CA ALA A 61 22.29 -12.76 -2.39
C ALA A 61 22.31 -11.50 -3.28
N ARG A 62 23.31 -11.33 -4.15
CA ARG A 62 23.37 -10.19 -5.08
C ARG A 62 22.29 -10.22 -6.15
N LEU A 63 21.84 -11.41 -6.55
CA LEU A 63 20.77 -11.59 -7.53
C LEU A 63 19.41 -11.25 -6.91
N LEU A 64 19.14 -11.76 -5.70
CA LEU A 64 17.81 -11.73 -5.10
C LEU A 64 17.61 -10.61 -4.09
N LEU A 65 18.65 -10.14 -3.41
CA LEU A 65 18.51 -9.13 -2.35
C LEU A 65 18.95 -7.74 -2.85
N PRO A 66 18.36 -6.67 -2.30
CA PRO A 66 18.77 -5.30 -2.59
C PRO A 66 20.24 -5.03 -2.23
N GLN A 67 20.85 -4.09 -2.95
CA GLN A 67 22.21 -3.66 -2.70
C GLN A 67 22.34 -3.07 -1.30
N GLY A 68 23.33 -3.53 -0.53
CA GLY A 68 23.52 -3.11 0.85
C GLY A 68 22.55 -3.73 1.85
N PHE A 69 21.90 -4.85 1.50
CA PHE A 69 21.14 -5.65 2.46
C PHE A 69 22.04 -6.14 3.61
N PRO A 70 21.57 -6.15 4.87
CA PRO A 70 20.21 -5.80 5.32
C PRO A 70 19.94 -4.31 5.57
N GLU A 71 20.97 -3.46 5.63
CA GLU A 71 20.83 -2.08 6.10
C GLU A 71 20.18 -1.12 5.07
N SER A 72 20.02 -1.56 3.83
CA SER A 72 19.38 -0.78 2.76
C SER A 72 17.87 -0.94 2.69
N VAL A 73 17.29 -1.82 3.53
CA VAL A 73 15.85 -2.08 3.57
C VAL A 73 15.28 -1.99 4.98
N SER A 74 13.95 -1.95 5.10
CA SER A 74 13.26 -2.04 6.37
C SER A 74 13.55 -3.38 7.09
N PRO A 75 13.55 -3.40 8.44
CA PRO A 75 13.79 -4.64 9.20
C PRO A 75 12.78 -5.76 8.94
N ASP A 76 11.56 -5.43 8.49
CA ASP A 76 10.51 -6.38 8.16
C ASP A 76 10.69 -7.06 6.79
N TYR A 77 11.54 -6.53 5.90
CA TYR A 77 11.70 -6.99 4.52
C TYR A 77 11.95 -8.51 4.42
N GLY A 78 12.95 -9.02 5.12
CA GLY A 78 13.35 -10.43 4.99
C GLY A 78 12.24 -11.39 5.43
N ARG A 79 11.53 -11.07 6.51
CA ARG A 79 10.42 -11.90 7.01
C ARG A 79 9.22 -11.83 6.07
N TYR A 80 8.91 -10.64 5.58
CA TYR A 80 7.84 -10.44 4.60
C TYR A 80 8.12 -11.20 3.30
N GLN A 81 9.31 -11.06 2.69
CA GLN A 81 9.66 -11.75 1.44
C GLN A 81 9.61 -13.27 1.56
N CYS A 82 9.97 -13.86 2.71
CA CYS A 82 9.86 -15.30 2.94
C CYS A 82 8.40 -15.78 2.84
N TRP A 83 7.48 -15.08 3.50
CA TRP A 83 6.06 -15.43 3.47
C TRP A 83 5.41 -15.10 2.11
N ASP A 84 5.75 -13.97 1.51
CA ASP A 84 5.30 -13.57 0.18
C ASP A 84 5.78 -14.55 -0.90
N SER A 85 7.01 -15.08 -0.79
CA SER A 85 7.51 -16.14 -1.67
C SER A 85 6.72 -17.44 -1.53
N LEU A 86 6.37 -17.85 -0.30
CA LEU A 86 5.55 -19.04 -0.10
C LEU A 86 4.13 -18.84 -0.64
N GLN A 87 3.55 -17.66 -0.41
CA GLN A 87 2.28 -17.26 -0.98
C GLN A 87 2.30 -17.33 -2.51
N ALA A 88 3.29 -16.71 -3.17
CA ALA A 88 3.42 -16.69 -4.62
C ALA A 88 3.58 -18.11 -5.19
N LEU A 89 4.32 -19.00 -4.51
CA LEU A 89 4.45 -20.39 -4.89
C LEU A 89 3.09 -21.11 -4.89
N CYS A 90 2.32 -20.97 -3.81
CA CYS A 90 0.98 -21.55 -3.71
C CYS A 90 0.05 -21.01 -4.81
N SER A 91 0.05 -19.71 -5.05
CA SER A 91 -0.75 -19.07 -6.10
C SER A 91 -0.37 -19.55 -7.50
N SER A 92 0.93 -19.76 -7.77
CA SER A 92 1.44 -20.31 -9.03
C SER A 92 0.97 -21.75 -9.29
N LEU A 93 1.02 -22.61 -8.26
CA LEU A 93 0.52 -23.98 -8.32
C LEU A 93 -1.00 -24.01 -8.56
N CYS A 94 -1.78 -23.22 -7.81
CA CYS A 94 -3.22 -23.09 -8.03
C CYS A 94 -3.55 -22.57 -9.42
N SER A 95 -2.79 -21.59 -9.92
CA SER A 95 -2.99 -21.03 -11.25
C SER A 95 -2.75 -22.05 -12.36
N SER A 96 -1.86 -23.04 -12.15
CA SER A 96 -1.65 -24.14 -13.10
C SER A 96 -2.82 -25.13 -13.10
N LEU A 97 -3.42 -25.42 -11.93
CA LEU A 97 -4.66 -26.21 -11.83
C LEU A 97 -5.81 -25.51 -12.55
N SER A 98 -5.97 -24.21 -12.28
CA SER A 98 -6.97 -23.37 -12.95
C SER A 98 -6.75 -23.35 -14.47
N ALA A 99 -5.52 -23.12 -14.95
CA ALA A 99 -5.23 -23.06 -16.37
C ALA A 99 -5.65 -24.34 -17.12
N ARG A 100 -5.42 -25.51 -16.52
CA ARG A 100 -5.92 -26.78 -17.06
C ARG A 100 -7.45 -26.81 -17.13
N ALA A 101 -8.14 -26.41 -16.07
CA ALA A 101 -9.60 -26.38 -16.04
C ALA A 101 -10.18 -25.36 -17.03
N VAL A 102 -9.53 -24.20 -17.22
CA VAL A 102 -9.95 -23.23 -18.25
C VAL A 102 -9.87 -23.83 -19.65
N LEU A 103 -8.81 -24.59 -19.96
CA LEU A 103 -8.69 -25.29 -21.26
C LEU A 103 -9.82 -26.30 -21.46
N GLU A 104 -10.12 -27.08 -20.43
CA GLU A 104 -11.25 -28.03 -20.44
C GLU A 104 -12.59 -27.31 -20.62
N ALA A 105 -12.81 -26.20 -19.91
CA ALA A 105 -14.04 -25.42 -19.96
C ALA A 105 -14.33 -24.80 -21.35
N VAL A 106 -13.27 -24.45 -22.10
CA VAL A 106 -13.42 -23.94 -23.49
C VAL A 106 -13.47 -25.07 -24.53
N GLY A 107 -13.49 -26.33 -24.09
CA GLY A 107 -13.69 -27.50 -24.94
C GLY A 107 -12.42 -28.11 -25.52
N VAL A 108 -11.23 -27.80 -24.98
CA VAL A 108 -9.99 -28.47 -25.40
C VAL A 108 -10.07 -29.95 -25.00
N GLY A 109 -10.02 -30.83 -26.00
CA GLY A 109 -10.16 -32.28 -25.84
C GLY A 109 -11.54 -32.83 -26.22
N ASP A 110 -12.52 -31.97 -26.50
CA ASP A 110 -13.83 -32.35 -27.01
C ASP A 110 -13.91 -32.13 -28.54
N GLY A 111 -14.13 -33.21 -29.29
CA GLY A 111 -14.25 -33.17 -30.75
C GLY A 111 -15.52 -32.47 -31.26
N ALA A 112 -16.52 -32.26 -30.39
CA ALA A 112 -17.74 -31.53 -30.71
C ALA A 112 -17.64 -30.02 -30.38
N ALA A 113 -16.59 -29.58 -29.68
CA ALA A 113 -16.45 -28.21 -29.24
C ALA A 113 -16.16 -27.24 -30.40
N SER A 114 -16.83 -26.08 -30.38
CA SER A 114 -16.62 -25.04 -31.38
C SER A 114 -15.37 -24.22 -31.05
N VAL A 115 -14.38 -24.25 -31.94
CA VAL A 115 -13.21 -23.35 -31.89
C VAL A 115 -13.64 -21.88 -31.87
N THR A 116 -14.69 -21.53 -32.63
CA THR A 116 -15.26 -20.17 -32.63
C THR A 116 -15.89 -19.82 -31.28
N GLY A 117 -16.61 -20.75 -30.65
CA GLY A 117 -17.16 -20.56 -29.30
C GLY A 117 -16.09 -20.34 -28.23
N ALA A 118 -15.00 -21.11 -28.30
CA ALA A 118 -13.83 -20.92 -27.45
C ALA A 118 -13.20 -19.54 -27.66
N ALA A 119 -12.96 -19.14 -28.92
CA ALA A 119 -12.40 -17.83 -29.26
C ALA A 119 -13.28 -16.67 -28.78
N LEU A 120 -14.60 -16.78 -28.93
CA LEU A 120 -15.55 -15.77 -28.42
C LEU A 120 -15.50 -15.66 -26.89
N THR A 121 -15.40 -16.79 -26.18
CA THR A 121 -15.26 -16.81 -24.72
C THR A 121 -13.98 -16.10 -24.28
N TRP A 122 -12.86 -16.34 -24.97
CA TRP A 122 -11.59 -15.64 -24.74
C TRP A 122 -11.69 -14.13 -24.99
N LEU A 123 -12.30 -13.71 -26.10
CA LEU A 123 -12.49 -12.28 -26.41
C LEU A 123 -13.37 -11.58 -25.37
N LEU A 124 -14.45 -12.22 -24.91
CA LEU A 124 -15.32 -11.69 -23.87
C LEU A 124 -14.59 -11.55 -22.54
N ARG A 125 -13.82 -12.58 -22.16
CA ARG A 125 -12.97 -12.59 -20.97
C ARG A 125 -12.01 -11.40 -20.96
N ASP A 126 -11.30 -11.17 -22.07
CA ASP A 126 -10.33 -10.08 -22.20
C ASP A 126 -11.01 -8.71 -22.24
N GLY A 127 -12.11 -8.57 -23.01
CA GLY A 127 -12.87 -7.32 -23.12
C GLY A 127 -13.44 -6.86 -21.78
N VAL A 128 -14.09 -7.78 -21.04
CA VAL A 128 -14.60 -7.49 -19.69
C VAL A 128 -13.47 -7.19 -18.72
N GLY A 129 -12.34 -7.90 -18.82
CA GLY A 129 -11.16 -7.62 -18.00
C GLY A 129 -10.62 -6.20 -18.18
N ILE A 130 -10.53 -5.72 -19.42
CA ILE A 130 -10.10 -4.34 -19.73
C ILE A 130 -11.06 -3.32 -19.13
N VAL A 131 -12.37 -3.47 -19.35
CA VAL A 131 -13.39 -2.55 -18.80
C VAL A 131 -13.34 -2.56 -17.27
N THR A 132 -13.25 -3.75 -16.66
CA THR A 132 -13.18 -3.92 -15.20
C THR A 132 -11.97 -3.18 -14.63
N ARG A 133 -10.80 -3.31 -15.25
CA ARG A 133 -9.58 -2.62 -14.83
C ARG A 133 -9.76 -1.11 -14.81
N ILE A 134 -10.29 -0.53 -15.90
CA ILE A 134 -10.49 0.92 -16.04
C ILE A 134 -11.48 1.42 -14.98
N VAL A 135 -12.63 0.74 -14.85
CA VAL A 135 -13.67 1.11 -13.87
C VAL A 135 -13.14 0.98 -12.45
N PHE A 136 -12.39 -0.08 -12.12
CA PHE A 136 -11.84 -0.26 -10.78
C PHE A 136 -10.81 0.81 -10.42
N VAL A 137 -9.90 1.16 -11.35
CA VAL A 137 -8.94 2.25 -11.15
C VAL A 137 -9.68 3.57 -10.94
N TRP A 138 -10.71 3.86 -11.74
CA TRP A 138 -11.52 5.06 -11.59
C TRP A 138 -12.21 5.14 -10.22
N LEU A 139 -12.74 4.02 -9.71
CA LEU A 139 -13.46 3.98 -8.44
C LEU A 139 -12.54 3.99 -7.21
N GLN A 140 -11.38 3.34 -7.29
CA GLN A 140 -10.60 2.96 -6.09
C GLN A 140 -9.13 3.39 -6.13
N GLY A 141 -8.63 3.89 -7.26
CA GLY A 141 -7.19 4.12 -7.49
C GLY A 141 -6.49 4.98 -6.42
N SER A 142 -7.17 6.00 -5.89
CA SER A 142 -6.65 6.92 -4.87
C SER A 142 -6.54 6.34 -3.45
N HIS A 143 -7.02 5.12 -3.22
CA HIS A 143 -7.07 4.49 -1.90
C HIS A 143 -6.20 3.24 -1.77
N LEU A 144 -5.65 2.73 -2.88
CA LEU A 144 -4.97 1.43 -2.91
C LEU A 144 -3.66 1.43 -2.09
N ASP A 145 -2.94 2.55 -2.08
CA ASP A 145 -1.73 2.74 -1.30
C ASP A 145 -2.01 3.03 0.19
N CYS A 146 -3.11 3.73 0.48
CA CYS A 146 -3.52 4.10 1.84
C CYS A 146 -3.80 2.89 2.74
N GLU A 147 -4.40 1.86 2.19
CA GLU A 147 -4.84 0.66 2.92
C GLU A 147 -4.17 -0.59 2.37
N ALA A 148 -2.86 -0.51 2.13
CA ALA A 148 -2.12 -1.55 1.40
C ALA A 148 -2.25 -2.96 2.01
N LYS A 149 -2.25 -3.10 3.34
CA LYS A 149 -2.47 -4.41 3.99
C LYS A 149 -3.86 -4.98 3.70
N GLN A 150 -4.89 -4.14 3.71
CA GLN A 150 -6.27 -4.56 3.45
C GLN A 150 -6.43 -4.97 1.98
N TRP A 151 -5.93 -4.15 1.06
CA TRP A 151 -6.01 -4.43 -0.37
C TRP A 151 -5.24 -5.68 -0.78
N ARG A 152 -4.12 -5.99 -0.12
CA ARG A 152 -3.43 -7.28 -0.29
C ARG A 152 -4.29 -8.47 0.12
N LEU A 153 -4.89 -8.43 1.30
CA LEU A 153 -5.77 -9.52 1.75
C LEU A 153 -7.01 -9.66 0.84
N VAL A 154 -7.65 -8.55 0.48
CA VAL A 154 -8.82 -8.53 -0.41
C VAL A 154 -8.45 -9.06 -1.80
N ALA A 155 -7.32 -8.65 -2.36
CA ALA A 155 -6.86 -9.13 -3.66
C ALA A 155 -6.61 -10.65 -3.64
N ASP A 156 -5.97 -11.18 -2.60
CA ASP A 156 -5.68 -12.61 -2.52
C ASP A 156 -6.94 -13.46 -2.28
N VAL A 157 -7.89 -12.97 -1.48
CA VAL A 157 -9.21 -13.63 -1.35
C VAL A 157 -9.96 -13.61 -2.69
N LEU A 158 -9.94 -12.48 -3.41
CA LEU A 158 -10.59 -12.37 -4.71
C LEU A 158 -9.90 -13.24 -5.78
N ASN A 159 -8.58 -13.40 -5.70
CA ASN A 159 -7.81 -14.32 -6.55
C ASN A 159 -8.24 -15.77 -6.32
N ASP A 160 -8.40 -16.17 -5.06
CA ASP A 160 -8.81 -17.53 -4.71
C ASP A 160 -10.24 -17.82 -5.17
N VAL A 161 -11.14 -16.84 -5.05
CA VAL A 161 -12.49 -16.92 -5.65
C VAL A 161 -12.43 -17.10 -7.16
N ALA A 162 -11.58 -16.32 -7.86
CA ALA A 162 -11.43 -16.44 -9.30
C ALA A 162 -10.89 -17.82 -9.72
N LEU A 163 -9.89 -18.34 -9.00
CA LEU A 163 -9.33 -19.67 -9.22
C LEU A 163 -10.39 -20.76 -9.05
N VAL A 164 -11.23 -20.67 -8.02
CA VAL A 164 -12.33 -21.62 -7.79
C VAL A 164 -13.38 -21.52 -8.91
N MET A 165 -13.73 -20.32 -9.36
CA MET A 165 -14.65 -20.12 -10.50
C MET A 165 -14.10 -20.78 -11.78
N GLU A 166 -12.81 -20.61 -12.08
CA GLU A 166 -12.14 -21.22 -13.23
C GLU A 166 -12.15 -22.76 -13.14
N ILE A 167 -11.90 -23.33 -11.96
CA ILE A 167 -11.92 -24.78 -11.73
C ILE A 167 -13.34 -25.36 -11.79
N LEU A 168 -14.36 -24.59 -11.40
CA LEU A 168 -15.76 -25.00 -11.49
C LEU A 168 -16.32 -24.88 -12.92
N ALA A 169 -15.77 -24.02 -13.78
CA ALA A 169 -16.30 -23.74 -15.11
C ALA A 169 -16.57 -24.98 -15.98
N PRO A 170 -15.71 -26.02 -16.02
CA PRO A 170 -15.98 -27.25 -16.78
C PRO A 170 -17.22 -28.03 -16.34
N HIS A 171 -17.65 -27.88 -15.09
CA HIS A 171 -18.73 -28.71 -14.51
C HIS A 171 -20.13 -28.26 -14.95
N TRP A 172 -20.26 -27.04 -15.51
CA TRP A 172 -21.55 -26.48 -15.94
C TRP A 172 -21.44 -25.83 -17.32
N LEU A 173 -21.75 -26.60 -18.38
CA LEU A 173 -21.62 -26.13 -19.77
C LEU A 173 -22.34 -24.80 -20.06
N SER A 174 -23.51 -24.56 -19.46
CA SER A 174 -24.29 -23.33 -19.67
C SER A 174 -23.77 -22.12 -18.90
N LEU A 175 -23.08 -22.33 -17.77
CA LEU A 175 -22.57 -21.25 -16.90
C LEU A 175 -21.05 -21.06 -17.03
N GLY A 176 -20.33 -22.02 -17.61
CA GLY A 176 -18.88 -22.02 -17.74
C GLY A 176 -18.31 -20.73 -18.34
N PRO A 177 -18.80 -20.26 -19.51
CA PRO A 177 -18.33 -19.00 -20.08
C PRO A 177 -18.54 -17.79 -19.15
N ALA A 178 -19.67 -17.72 -18.45
CA ALA A 178 -19.96 -16.65 -17.50
C ALA A 178 -19.01 -16.70 -16.28
N LEU A 179 -18.71 -17.91 -15.76
CA LEU A 179 -17.75 -18.09 -14.67
C LEU A 179 -16.34 -17.66 -15.09
N LEU A 180 -15.90 -17.99 -16.31
CA LEU A 180 -14.60 -17.57 -16.84
C LEU A 180 -14.49 -16.05 -17.00
N VAL A 181 -15.56 -15.39 -17.46
CA VAL A 181 -15.63 -13.93 -17.58
C VAL A 181 -15.58 -13.26 -16.20
N MET A 182 -16.36 -13.76 -15.23
CA MET A 182 -16.35 -13.26 -13.85
C MET A 182 -14.99 -13.45 -13.18
N ALA A 183 -14.35 -14.60 -13.39
CA ALA A 183 -13.01 -14.86 -12.89
C ALA A 183 -11.98 -13.89 -13.50
N ALA A 184 -12.06 -13.58 -14.79
CA ALA A 184 -11.14 -12.62 -15.40
C ALA A 184 -11.36 -11.17 -14.93
N ALA A 185 -12.62 -10.77 -14.72
CA ALA A 185 -12.94 -9.50 -14.07
C ALA A 185 -12.29 -9.43 -12.67
N ALA A 186 -12.47 -10.47 -11.86
CA ALA A 186 -11.86 -10.59 -10.54
C ALA A 186 -10.32 -10.52 -10.62
N ARG A 187 -9.67 -11.29 -11.49
CA ARG A 187 -8.20 -11.26 -11.69
C ARG A 187 -7.68 -9.89 -12.15
N CYS A 188 -8.47 -9.12 -12.89
CA CYS A 188 -8.10 -7.76 -13.27
C CYS A 188 -8.08 -6.82 -12.05
N VAL A 189 -9.04 -6.94 -11.14
CA VAL A 189 -9.04 -6.21 -9.86
C VAL A 189 -7.82 -6.61 -9.02
N VAL A 190 -7.56 -7.91 -8.91
CA VAL A 190 -6.38 -8.47 -8.22
C VAL A 190 -5.08 -7.88 -8.78
N GLY A 191 -4.93 -7.85 -10.11
CA GLY A 191 -3.73 -7.34 -10.76
C GLY A 191 -3.47 -5.85 -10.44
N VAL A 192 -4.53 -5.03 -10.45
CA VAL A 192 -4.41 -3.60 -10.11
C VAL A 192 -4.09 -3.40 -8.63
N ALA A 193 -4.86 -4.02 -7.73
CA ALA A 193 -4.65 -3.90 -6.29
C ALA A 193 -3.28 -4.45 -5.88
N GLY A 194 -2.89 -5.62 -6.39
CA GLY A 194 -1.58 -6.22 -6.15
C GLY A 194 -0.41 -5.39 -6.70
N GLY A 195 -0.57 -4.75 -7.86
CA GLY A 195 0.43 -3.83 -8.40
C GLY A 195 0.60 -2.57 -7.54
N ALA A 196 -0.50 -1.91 -7.19
CA ALA A 196 -0.48 -0.67 -6.40
C ALA A 196 0.07 -0.90 -4.98
N THR A 197 -0.37 -1.98 -4.32
CA THR A 197 0.10 -2.30 -2.96
C THR A 197 1.58 -2.69 -2.94
N ARG A 198 2.07 -3.44 -3.92
CA ARG A 198 3.51 -3.73 -4.07
C ARG A 198 4.34 -2.46 -4.25
N ALA A 199 3.85 -1.49 -5.02
CA ALA A 199 4.53 -0.20 -5.16
C ALA A 199 4.62 0.54 -3.80
N ALA A 200 3.52 0.57 -3.03
CA ALA A 200 3.50 1.15 -1.69
C ALA A 200 4.46 0.43 -0.73
N LEU A 201 4.55 -0.90 -0.82
CA LEU A 201 5.48 -1.73 -0.05
C LEU A 201 6.95 -1.47 -0.41
N ALA A 202 7.27 -1.33 -1.69
CA ALA A 202 8.63 -0.98 -2.13
C ALA A 202 9.07 0.39 -1.58
N VAL A 203 8.15 1.37 -1.54
CA VAL A 203 8.39 2.68 -0.90
C VAL A 203 8.62 2.53 0.60
N HIS A 204 7.79 1.75 1.30
CA HIS A 204 7.98 1.47 2.73
C HIS A 204 9.31 0.78 3.03
N GLN A 205 9.70 -0.19 2.20
CA GLN A 205 10.87 -1.03 2.43
C GLN A 205 12.19 -0.34 2.08
N ALA A 206 12.19 0.69 1.23
CA ALA A 206 13.40 1.42 0.90
C ALA A 206 13.92 2.25 2.09
N ARG A 207 15.26 2.26 2.28
CA ARG A 207 15.93 3.05 3.32
C ARG A 207 17.10 3.91 2.80
N ARG A 208 17.49 3.77 1.53
CA ARG A 208 18.62 4.49 0.93
C ARG A 208 18.29 4.98 -0.48
N ASP A 209 17.12 5.61 -0.64
CA ASP A 209 16.59 6.07 -1.94
C ASP A 209 16.63 4.97 -3.02
N ASN A 210 16.42 3.73 -2.59
CA ASN A 210 16.63 2.52 -3.38
C ASN A 210 15.32 1.80 -3.75
N VAL A 211 14.20 2.55 -3.85
CA VAL A 211 12.87 1.99 -4.17
C VAL A 211 12.88 1.16 -5.44
N ALA A 212 13.58 1.62 -6.48
CA ALA A 212 13.69 0.90 -7.75
C ALA A 212 14.44 -0.43 -7.62
N ASP A 213 15.50 -0.47 -6.81
CA ASP A 213 16.25 -1.71 -6.54
C ASP A 213 15.39 -2.67 -5.73
N VAL A 214 14.71 -2.19 -4.67
CA VAL A 214 13.78 -3.00 -3.88
C VAL A 214 12.70 -3.62 -4.76
N ALA A 215 12.03 -2.83 -5.60
CA ALA A 215 11.00 -3.30 -6.52
C ALA A 215 11.52 -4.30 -7.57
N ALA A 216 12.71 -4.05 -8.13
CA ALA A 216 13.34 -4.96 -9.08
C ALA A 216 13.73 -6.31 -8.44
N LYS A 217 14.18 -6.29 -7.18
CA LYS A 217 14.53 -7.49 -6.43
C LYS A 217 13.31 -8.28 -5.98
N ASP A 218 12.26 -7.60 -5.56
CA ASP A 218 10.95 -8.22 -5.31
C ASP A 218 10.44 -8.96 -6.56
N SER A 219 10.40 -8.27 -7.71
CA SER A 219 10.00 -8.88 -8.98
C SER A 219 10.89 -10.06 -9.41
N SER A 220 12.20 -9.99 -9.14
CA SER A 220 13.13 -11.09 -9.41
C SER A 220 12.86 -12.31 -8.52
N GLN A 221 12.54 -12.10 -7.24
CA GLN A 221 12.17 -13.16 -6.30
C GLN A 221 10.85 -13.82 -6.73
N GLU A 222 9.84 -13.02 -7.05
CA GLU A 222 8.56 -13.51 -7.58
C GLU A 222 8.76 -14.34 -8.86
N THR A 223 9.60 -13.88 -9.78
CA THR A 223 9.91 -14.59 -11.03
C THR A 223 10.57 -15.95 -10.74
N LEU A 224 11.54 -16.00 -9.82
CA LEU A 224 12.19 -17.24 -9.43
C LEU A 224 11.19 -18.24 -8.82
N VAL A 225 10.33 -17.76 -7.92
CA VAL A 225 9.29 -18.56 -7.27
C VAL A 225 8.29 -19.08 -8.31
N ASN A 226 7.83 -18.25 -9.22
CA ASN A 226 6.95 -18.66 -10.32
C ASN A 226 7.61 -19.71 -11.21
N GLY A 227 8.91 -19.56 -11.51
CA GLY A 227 9.69 -20.58 -12.22
C GLY A 227 9.70 -21.93 -11.48
N ALA A 228 9.89 -21.92 -10.16
CA ALA A 228 9.81 -23.12 -9.35
C ALA A 228 8.38 -23.72 -9.34
N GLY A 229 7.35 -22.87 -9.23
CA GLY A 229 5.95 -23.27 -9.32
C GLY A 229 5.59 -23.95 -10.65
N LEU A 230 6.12 -23.43 -11.77
CA LEU A 230 5.97 -24.05 -13.08
C LEU A 230 6.58 -25.46 -13.12
N LEU A 231 7.83 -25.61 -12.66
CA LEU A 231 8.51 -26.92 -12.64
C LEU A 231 7.78 -27.93 -11.76
N LEU A 232 7.29 -27.51 -10.60
CA LEU A 232 6.49 -28.36 -9.72
C LEU A 232 5.14 -28.71 -10.35
N SER A 233 4.52 -27.79 -11.10
CA SER A 233 3.25 -28.02 -11.79
C SER A 233 3.37 -29.08 -12.89
N LEU A 234 4.51 -29.18 -13.57
CA LEU A 234 4.79 -30.25 -14.55
C LEU A 234 4.75 -31.64 -13.92
N LEU A 235 5.10 -31.76 -12.63
CA LEU A 235 5.02 -33.01 -11.88
C LEU A 235 3.63 -33.22 -11.26
N LEU A 236 3.03 -32.14 -10.78
CA LEU A 236 1.75 -32.16 -10.07
C LEU A 236 0.57 -32.50 -10.99
N LEU A 237 0.46 -31.85 -12.16
CA LEU A 237 -0.71 -32.00 -13.04
C LEU A 237 -0.97 -33.45 -13.50
N PRO A 238 0.03 -34.25 -13.92
CA PRO A 238 -0.18 -35.66 -14.24
C PRO A 238 -0.59 -36.51 -13.03
N LEU A 239 -0.14 -36.15 -11.82
CA LEU A 239 -0.53 -36.86 -10.59
C LEU A 239 -1.97 -36.58 -10.17
N LEU A 240 -2.54 -35.46 -10.58
CA LEU A 240 -3.92 -35.09 -10.30
C LEU A 240 -4.90 -35.52 -11.41
N ASP A 241 -4.36 -35.88 -12.57
CA ASP A 241 -5.14 -36.28 -13.73
C ASP A 241 -6.10 -37.43 -13.41
N GLY A 242 -7.36 -37.28 -13.83
CA GLY A 242 -8.44 -38.23 -13.58
C GLY A 242 -8.86 -38.41 -12.11
N ARG A 243 -8.34 -37.60 -11.16
CA ARG A 243 -8.54 -37.78 -9.72
C ARG A 243 -9.14 -36.54 -9.04
N PRO A 244 -10.45 -36.26 -9.23
CA PRO A 244 -11.08 -35.00 -8.80
C PRO A 244 -10.98 -34.76 -7.28
N TRP A 245 -11.15 -35.79 -6.45
CA TRP A 245 -11.02 -35.66 -4.99
C TRP A 245 -9.62 -35.17 -4.58
N LEU A 246 -8.58 -35.65 -5.25
CA LEU A 246 -7.20 -35.29 -4.98
C LEU A 246 -6.91 -33.86 -5.46
N THR A 247 -7.46 -33.47 -6.61
CA THR A 247 -7.41 -32.10 -7.12
C THR A 247 -8.03 -31.11 -6.13
N TRP A 248 -9.25 -31.40 -5.63
CA TRP A 248 -9.92 -30.54 -4.65
C TRP A 248 -9.20 -30.51 -3.30
N ALA A 249 -8.64 -31.65 -2.85
CA ALA A 249 -7.83 -31.69 -1.63
C ALA A 249 -6.54 -30.87 -1.76
N ALA A 250 -5.82 -31.02 -2.89
CA ALA A 250 -4.61 -30.24 -3.18
C ALA A 250 -4.93 -28.74 -3.29
N LEU A 251 -5.99 -28.38 -4.01
CA LEU A 251 -6.46 -26.99 -4.11
C LEU A 251 -6.77 -26.42 -2.73
N GLY A 252 -7.57 -27.11 -1.90
CA GLY A 252 -7.92 -26.65 -0.56
C GLY A 252 -6.69 -26.40 0.33
N LEU A 253 -5.70 -27.30 0.29
CA LEU A 253 -4.44 -27.12 1.00
C LEU A 253 -3.63 -25.92 0.48
N LEU A 254 -3.53 -25.77 -0.84
CA LEU A 254 -2.79 -24.68 -1.46
C LEU A 254 -3.44 -23.31 -1.20
N LEU A 255 -4.78 -23.21 -1.25
CA LEU A 255 -5.50 -21.98 -0.92
C LEU A 255 -5.35 -21.63 0.57
N ALA A 256 -5.43 -22.62 1.47
CA ALA A 256 -5.18 -22.40 2.89
C ALA A 256 -3.74 -21.92 3.16
N ALA A 257 -2.76 -22.53 2.48
CA ALA A 257 -1.36 -22.10 2.56
C ALA A 257 -1.13 -20.72 1.93
N HIS A 258 -1.82 -20.39 0.83
CA HIS A 258 -1.78 -19.09 0.16
C HIS A 258 -2.25 -17.97 1.11
N LEU A 259 -3.47 -18.07 1.63
CA LEU A 259 -4.02 -17.06 2.54
C LEU A 259 -3.29 -17.03 3.88
N GLY A 260 -2.90 -18.18 4.42
CA GLY A 260 -2.13 -18.27 5.66
C GLY A 260 -0.77 -17.57 5.54
N SER A 261 -0.09 -17.74 4.40
CA SER A 261 1.18 -17.08 4.12
C SER A 261 1.01 -15.58 3.95
N ASN A 262 -0.03 -15.12 3.23
CA ASN A 262 -0.31 -13.69 3.13
C ASN A 262 -0.58 -13.05 4.50
N MET A 263 -1.40 -13.70 5.34
CA MET A 263 -1.67 -13.22 6.70
C MET A 263 -0.38 -13.14 7.54
N ALA A 264 0.52 -14.11 7.41
CA ALA A 264 1.82 -14.08 8.06
C ALA A 264 2.76 -12.99 7.51
N ALA A 265 2.73 -12.75 6.19
CA ALA A 265 3.45 -11.67 5.53
C ALA A 265 2.96 -10.30 6.04
N LEU A 266 1.65 -10.06 5.99
CA LEU A 266 1.02 -8.83 6.47
C LEU A 266 1.23 -8.59 7.97
N GLY A 267 1.23 -9.66 8.76
CA GLY A 267 1.53 -9.63 10.19
C GLY A 267 3.00 -9.32 10.50
N SER A 268 3.91 -9.51 9.54
CA SER A 268 5.33 -9.15 9.71
C SER A 268 5.65 -7.68 9.39
N LEU A 269 4.76 -7.01 8.66
CA LEU A 269 4.96 -5.62 8.23
C LEU A 269 4.74 -4.63 9.37
N THR A 270 5.71 -3.73 9.55
CA THR A 270 5.62 -2.59 10.47
C THR A 270 5.67 -1.30 9.66
N LEU A 271 4.53 -0.94 9.08
CA LEU A 271 4.39 0.27 8.26
C LEU A 271 4.42 1.53 9.14
N THR A 272 5.31 2.47 8.82
CA THR A 272 5.49 3.74 9.56
C THR A 272 4.60 4.88 9.08
N SER A 273 4.01 4.76 7.87
CA SER A 273 3.03 5.73 7.36
C SER A 273 1.80 5.79 8.26
N LEU A 274 1.03 6.87 8.22
CA LEU A 274 -0.29 6.89 8.89
C LEU A 274 -1.38 6.62 7.88
N ASN A 275 -2.32 5.75 8.21
CA ASN A 275 -3.61 5.65 7.53
C ASN A 275 -4.75 5.81 8.55
N ARG A 276 -6.01 5.84 8.08
CA ARG A 276 -7.16 6.04 8.96
C ARG A 276 -7.26 4.98 10.06
N PRO A 277 -7.12 3.66 9.77
CA PRO A 277 -7.12 2.64 10.82
C PRO A 277 -6.01 2.81 11.88
N ARG A 278 -4.76 3.05 11.46
CA ARG A 278 -3.62 3.20 12.38
C ARG A 278 -3.74 4.47 13.23
N LEU A 279 -4.18 5.59 12.63
CA LEU A 279 -4.47 6.83 13.35
C LEU A 279 -5.63 6.65 14.35
N ARG A 280 -6.68 5.90 13.98
CA ARG A 280 -7.79 5.57 14.88
C ARG A 280 -7.31 4.81 16.11
N LEU A 281 -6.41 3.85 15.93
CA LEU A 281 -5.81 3.08 17.02
C LEU A 281 -4.93 3.97 17.91
N ALA A 282 -4.14 4.87 17.33
CA ALA A 282 -3.34 5.83 18.09
C ALA A 282 -4.20 6.79 18.93
N ILE A 283 -5.30 7.30 18.37
CA ILE A 283 -6.27 8.13 19.13
C ILE A 283 -6.96 7.29 20.20
N GLY A 284 -7.36 6.05 19.88
CA GLY A 284 -7.92 5.13 20.86
C GLY A 284 -6.99 4.89 22.05
N TRP A 285 -5.69 4.75 21.79
CA TRP A 285 -4.64 4.62 22.80
C TRP A 285 -4.52 5.87 23.67
N ALA A 286 -4.50 7.07 23.08
CA ALA A 286 -4.49 8.32 23.83
C ALA A 286 -5.70 8.46 24.79
N LEU A 287 -6.86 7.96 24.38
CA LEU A 287 -8.10 8.05 25.15
C LEU A 287 -8.24 6.97 26.23
N ARG A 288 -7.70 5.77 26.01
CA ARG A 288 -8.00 4.59 26.84
C ARG A 288 -6.76 3.89 27.43
N GLY A 289 -5.57 4.17 26.92
CA GLY A 289 -4.31 3.50 27.24
C GLY A 289 -3.99 2.31 26.32
N GLY A 290 -2.81 1.71 26.53
CA GLY A 290 -2.25 0.68 25.64
C GLY A 290 -2.77 -0.75 25.80
N GLY A 291 -3.56 -0.99 26.85
CA GLY A 291 -4.08 -2.32 27.24
C GLY A 291 -3.70 -2.69 28.68
N ALA A 292 -3.91 -3.97 29.04
CA ALA A 292 -3.83 -4.51 30.41
C ALA A 292 -2.45 -4.44 31.11
N GLY A 293 -1.42 -3.93 30.44
CA GLY A 293 -0.03 -3.88 30.95
C GLY A 293 0.39 -2.59 31.65
N GLY A 294 -0.52 -1.64 31.91
CA GLY A 294 -0.19 -0.40 32.62
C GLY A 294 0.54 0.66 31.78
N GLU A 295 0.67 0.48 30.46
CA GLU A 295 1.12 1.51 29.52
C GLU A 295 0.06 2.63 29.46
N ARG A 296 0.29 3.67 30.25
CA ARG A 296 -0.59 4.83 30.32
C ARG A 296 -0.27 5.73 29.13
N GLY A 297 -1.27 6.10 28.32
CA GLY A 297 -1.18 7.31 27.52
C GLY A 297 -1.22 8.51 28.47
N VAL A 298 -0.09 8.83 29.10
CA VAL A 298 -0.05 9.94 30.08
C VAL A 298 0.04 11.24 29.30
N VAL A 299 -0.86 12.14 29.63
CA VAL A 299 -0.65 13.57 29.39
C VAL A 299 0.14 14.09 30.57
N SER A 300 1.43 14.33 30.40
CA SER A 300 2.24 15.02 31.41
C SER A 300 2.22 16.53 31.11
N PRO A 301 2.02 17.39 32.12
CA PRO A 301 2.32 18.81 31.97
C PRO A 301 3.85 18.96 31.86
N GLY A 302 4.34 19.13 30.64
CA GLY A 302 5.75 19.39 30.36
C GLY A 302 6.06 20.89 30.33
N VAL A 303 7.34 21.23 30.38
CA VAL A 303 7.82 22.61 30.14
C VAL A 303 7.52 22.96 28.68
N GLY A 304 6.42 23.67 28.41
CA GLY A 304 6.02 24.10 27.07
C GLY A 304 4.68 23.58 26.53
N GLY A 305 3.88 22.83 27.31
CA GLY A 305 2.49 22.50 26.94
C GLY A 305 2.04 21.06 27.26
N VAL A 306 1.01 20.61 26.53
CA VAL A 306 0.49 19.23 26.59
C VAL A 306 1.42 18.28 25.84
N GLU A 307 1.87 17.21 26.49
CA GLU A 307 2.59 16.11 25.87
C GLU A 307 1.67 14.90 25.74
N LEU A 308 1.74 14.18 24.61
CA LEU A 308 0.88 13.02 24.34
C LEU A 308 1.74 11.81 23.99
N GLU A 309 1.80 10.84 24.89
CA GLU A 309 2.44 9.56 24.61
C GLU A 309 1.53 8.70 23.70
N LEU A 310 2.05 8.36 22.53
CA LEU A 310 1.35 7.61 21.49
C LEU A 310 2.07 6.27 21.21
N PRO A 311 1.32 5.25 20.76
CA PRO A 311 1.91 3.95 20.51
C PRO A 311 2.84 4.00 19.31
N ARG A 312 3.89 3.19 19.35
CA ARG A 312 4.82 3.01 18.24
C ARG A 312 4.19 2.18 17.11
N PRO A 313 4.71 2.27 15.87
CA PRO A 313 4.26 1.44 14.76
C PRO A 313 4.17 -0.05 15.10
N GLU A 314 5.11 -0.61 15.88
CA GLU A 314 5.14 -2.02 16.26
C GLU A 314 3.96 -2.44 17.15
N GLN A 315 3.42 -1.50 17.95
CA GLN A 315 2.29 -1.75 18.83
C GLN A 315 0.94 -1.64 18.09
N VAL A 316 0.90 -0.87 17.00
CA VAL A 316 -0.32 -0.59 16.23
C VAL A 316 -0.49 -1.54 15.05
N ASN A 317 0.57 -1.79 14.27
CA ASN A 317 0.52 -2.59 13.04
C ASN A 317 -0.10 -3.99 13.22
N PRO A 318 0.17 -4.75 14.30
CA PRO A 318 -0.46 -6.05 14.53
C PRO A 318 -1.96 -5.98 14.85
N ARG A 319 -2.45 -4.81 15.28
CA ARG A 319 -3.85 -4.56 15.64
C ARG A 319 -4.64 -3.88 14.50
N GLU A 320 -3.97 -3.58 13.38
CA GLU A 320 -4.59 -2.96 12.22
C GLU A 320 -5.66 -3.90 11.64
N PRO A 321 -6.92 -3.46 11.48
CA PRO A 321 -7.95 -4.27 10.85
C PRO A 321 -7.61 -4.50 9.38
N LEU A 322 -7.64 -5.77 8.95
CA LEU A 322 -7.32 -6.16 7.58
C LEU A 322 -8.54 -6.20 6.64
N LEU A 323 -9.76 -6.15 7.18
CA LEU A 323 -10.99 -6.13 6.39
C LEU A 323 -11.50 -4.70 6.20
N PRO A 324 -11.87 -4.29 4.97
CA PRO A 324 -12.40 -2.96 4.70
C PRO A 324 -13.63 -2.64 5.57
N GLY A 325 -13.65 -1.44 6.13
CA GLY A 325 -14.75 -0.96 6.99
C GLY A 325 -14.82 -1.59 8.39
N PHE A 326 -14.04 -2.63 8.68
CA PHE A 326 -14.08 -3.28 9.99
C PHE A 326 -13.60 -2.33 11.10
N GLY A 327 -14.40 -2.21 12.16
CA GLY A 327 -14.13 -1.31 13.28
C GLY A 327 -14.46 0.17 13.06
N SER A 328 -14.89 0.57 11.85
CA SER A 328 -15.37 1.93 11.58
C SER A 328 -16.84 2.05 11.98
N ARG A 329 -17.18 3.10 12.72
CA ARG A 329 -18.56 3.51 13.05
C ARG A 329 -19.04 4.62 12.12
N LEU A 330 -18.13 5.42 11.58
CA LEU A 330 -18.43 6.54 10.70
C LEU A 330 -17.75 6.38 9.34
N ARG A 331 -18.45 6.78 8.29
CA ARG A 331 -17.88 7.05 6.96
C ARG A 331 -17.25 8.44 6.97
N LEU A 332 -15.93 8.47 7.05
CA LEU A 332 -15.12 9.69 7.06
C LEU A 332 -14.83 10.15 5.63
N HIS A 333 -15.14 11.41 5.33
CA HIS A 333 -14.77 12.09 4.08
C HIS A 333 -13.85 13.26 4.43
N LEU A 334 -12.61 13.21 3.95
CA LEU A 334 -11.58 14.22 4.20
C LEU A 334 -11.32 14.98 2.90
N GLY A 335 -11.33 16.31 2.92
CA GLY A 335 -11.33 17.10 1.69
C GLY A 335 -12.70 17.04 1.00
N ALA A 336 -13.79 17.12 1.76
CA ALA A 336 -15.14 16.98 1.21
C ALA A 336 -15.57 18.23 0.43
N PRO A 337 -16.29 18.07 -0.71
CA PRO A 337 -16.91 19.20 -1.41
C PRO A 337 -18.01 19.82 -0.54
N LEU A 338 -18.30 21.11 -0.77
CA LEU A 338 -19.23 21.89 0.06
C LEU A 338 -20.62 21.24 0.18
N GLU A 339 -21.16 20.76 -0.94
CA GLU A 339 -22.45 20.07 -1.05
C GLU A 339 -22.56 18.79 -0.21
N ARG A 340 -21.42 18.13 0.07
CA ARG A 340 -21.36 16.94 0.93
C ARG A 340 -21.17 17.32 2.40
N LEU A 341 -20.56 18.48 2.64
CA LEU A 341 -20.23 18.96 3.97
C LEU A 341 -21.45 19.57 4.67
N VAL A 342 -22.20 20.46 4.02
CA VAL A 342 -23.32 21.24 4.58
C VAL A 342 -24.55 21.22 3.68
N SER A 343 -25.74 21.37 4.27
CA SER A 343 -27.02 21.37 3.56
C SER A 343 -27.66 22.75 3.45
N SER A 344 -27.13 23.77 4.15
CA SER A 344 -27.62 25.15 4.06
C SER A 344 -26.52 26.16 4.37
N GLU A 345 -26.73 27.41 3.96
CA GLU A 345 -25.83 28.52 4.28
C GLU A 345 -25.75 28.78 5.80
N ALA A 346 -26.86 28.61 6.53
CA ALA A 346 -26.87 28.71 7.98
C ALA A 346 -25.98 27.63 8.63
N GLU A 347 -26.01 26.40 8.10
CA GLU A 347 -25.14 25.30 8.53
C GLU A 347 -23.67 25.59 8.22
N PHE A 348 -23.39 26.19 7.06
CA PHE A 348 -22.04 26.62 6.69
C PHE A 348 -21.49 27.68 7.63
N ARG A 349 -22.25 28.73 7.92
CA ARG A 349 -21.86 29.76 8.91
C ARG A 349 -21.59 29.12 10.27
N LYS A 350 -22.45 28.19 10.71
CA LYS A 350 -22.26 27.45 11.96
C LYS A 350 -20.97 26.61 11.95
N ALA A 351 -20.64 25.98 10.82
CA ALA A 351 -19.40 25.22 10.65
C ALA A 351 -18.16 26.11 10.74
N LEU A 352 -18.20 27.32 10.17
CA LEU A 352 -17.12 28.31 10.30
C LEU A 352 -16.95 28.78 11.75
N GLU A 353 -18.05 29.08 12.45
CA GLU A 353 -18.03 29.47 13.87
C GLU A 353 -17.43 28.38 14.78
N CYS A 354 -17.75 27.11 14.50
CA CYS A 354 -17.37 25.97 15.32
C CYS A 354 -16.04 25.32 14.90
N GLY A 355 -15.51 25.68 13.73
CA GLY A 355 -14.35 25.03 13.13
C GLY A 355 -13.00 25.56 13.62
N THR A 356 -12.00 25.35 12.77
CA THR A 356 -10.65 25.90 12.91
C THR A 356 -10.36 26.83 11.74
N PRO A 357 -9.29 27.66 11.81
CA PRO A 357 -8.91 28.52 10.68
C PRO A 357 -8.56 27.75 9.40
N ASP A 358 -8.09 26.50 9.54
CA ASP A 358 -7.53 25.70 8.43
C ASP A 358 -8.51 24.65 7.89
N TYR A 359 -9.49 24.23 8.69
CA TYR A 359 -10.48 23.25 8.29
C TYR A 359 -11.76 23.35 9.13
N ILE A 360 -12.85 22.89 8.53
CA ILE A 360 -14.17 22.78 9.16
C ILE A 360 -14.63 21.33 9.16
N ILE A 361 -15.44 20.94 10.14
CA ILE A 361 -15.90 19.57 10.32
C ILE A 361 -17.40 19.55 10.61
N VAL A 362 -18.10 18.60 9.99
CA VAL A 362 -19.53 18.39 10.19
C VAL A 362 -19.76 16.91 10.50
N LEU A 363 -20.33 16.66 11.68
CA LEU A 363 -20.68 15.31 12.15
C LEU A 363 -22.19 15.10 12.03
N ARG A 364 -22.59 14.02 11.36
CA ARG A 364 -23.98 13.56 11.25
C ARG A 364 -24.09 12.15 11.83
N PRO A 365 -24.29 12.00 13.15
CA PRO A 365 -24.29 10.70 13.82
C PRO A 365 -25.36 9.75 13.29
N SER A 366 -26.57 10.25 13.04
CA SER A 366 -27.70 9.45 12.52
C SER A 366 -27.46 8.90 11.11
N GLN A 367 -26.61 9.55 10.31
CA GLN A 367 -26.22 9.10 8.98
C GLN A 367 -24.93 8.27 8.99
N GLY A 368 -24.31 8.07 10.15
CA GLY A 368 -23.00 7.42 10.27
C GLY A 368 -21.92 8.14 9.46
N ARG A 369 -21.95 9.48 9.37
CA ARG A 369 -21.06 10.26 8.51
C ARG A 369 -20.34 11.37 9.27
N VAL A 370 -19.07 11.57 8.94
CA VAL A 370 -18.30 12.75 9.31
C VAL A 370 -17.58 13.27 8.07
N SER A 371 -17.65 14.58 7.86
CA SER A 371 -17.08 15.24 6.68
C SER A 371 -16.20 16.40 7.14
N VAL A 372 -15.02 16.51 6.54
CA VAL A 372 -14.02 17.54 6.84
C VAL A 372 -13.74 18.31 5.55
N GLY A 373 -13.97 19.62 5.57
CA GLY A 373 -13.61 20.54 4.50
C GLY A 373 -12.31 21.25 4.83
N LEU A 374 -11.33 21.20 3.93
CA LEU A 374 -10.03 21.84 4.10
C LEU A 374 -10.04 23.24 3.47
N ARG A 375 -9.46 24.22 4.15
CA ARG A 375 -9.29 25.57 3.59
C ARG A 375 -8.24 25.55 2.48
N ARG A 376 -8.49 26.29 1.41
CA ARG A 376 -7.50 26.53 0.36
C ARG A 376 -6.28 27.27 0.94
N GLY A 377 -5.09 26.73 0.70
CA GLY A 377 -3.85 27.26 1.26
C GLY A 377 -3.57 26.85 2.71
N ALA A 378 -4.39 25.99 3.31
CA ALA A 378 -4.10 25.43 4.63
C ALA A 378 -2.80 24.60 4.60
N PRO A 379 -2.03 24.59 5.71
CA PRO A 379 -0.87 23.72 5.86
C PRO A 379 -1.22 22.24 5.61
N SER A 380 -0.29 21.46 5.07
CA SER A 380 -0.51 20.02 4.80
C SER A 380 -0.91 19.22 6.04
N VAL A 381 -0.42 19.61 7.22
CA VAL A 381 -0.78 19.00 8.51
C VAL A 381 -2.26 19.17 8.88
N SER A 382 -2.96 20.13 8.28
CA SER A 382 -4.38 20.38 8.55
C SER A 382 -5.25 19.18 8.18
N ALA A 383 -4.88 18.43 7.14
CA ALA A 383 -5.55 17.19 6.77
C ALA A 383 -5.41 16.12 7.86
N LEU A 384 -4.21 16.00 8.46
CA LEU A 384 -3.97 15.12 9.60
C LEU A 384 -4.81 15.52 10.81
N PHE A 385 -4.86 16.80 11.14
CA PHE A 385 -5.66 17.30 12.28
C PHE A 385 -7.16 17.13 12.06
N GLY A 386 -7.68 17.48 10.89
CA GLY A 386 -9.08 17.27 10.56
C GLY A 386 -9.48 15.80 10.59
N CYS A 387 -8.63 14.91 10.06
CA CYS A 387 -8.82 13.46 10.15
C CYS A 387 -8.79 12.98 11.61
N ALA A 388 -7.80 13.43 12.39
CA ALA A 388 -7.68 13.06 13.79
C ALA A 388 -8.87 13.54 14.63
N GLN A 389 -9.41 14.74 14.38
CA GLN A 389 -10.62 15.23 15.03
C GLN A 389 -11.84 14.39 14.65
N ALA A 390 -11.98 14.05 13.36
CA ALA A 390 -13.06 13.19 12.91
C ALA A 390 -13.00 11.78 13.54
N LEU A 391 -11.82 11.20 13.67
CA LEU A 391 -11.61 9.92 14.35
C LEU A 391 -11.79 10.04 15.87
N LEU A 392 -11.47 11.18 16.49
CA LEU A 392 -11.82 11.44 17.89
C LEU A 392 -13.34 11.42 18.09
N LEU A 393 -14.09 12.11 17.23
CA LEU A 393 -15.55 12.12 17.27
C LEU A 393 -16.13 10.71 17.09
N GLU A 394 -15.54 9.91 16.20
CA GLU A 394 -15.88 8.49 16.04
C GLU A 394 -15.66 7.70 17.34
N GLN A 395 -14.53 7.92 18.02
CA GLN A 395 -14.19 7.26 19.29
C GLN A 395 -15.17 7.63 20.41
N LEU A 396 -15.69 8.86 20.40
CA LEU A 396 -16.68 9.34 21.38
C LEU A 396 -18.07 8.70 21.16
N LEU A 397 -18.44 8.35 19.93
CA LEU A 397 -19.62 7.51 19.65
C LEU A 397 -19.42 6.03 20.03
N GLY A 398 -18.21 5.66 20.45
CA GLY A 398 -17.83 4.32 20.87
C GLY A 398 -18.18 3.99 22.32
N PRO A 399 -17.55 2.92 22.86
CA PRO A 399 -17.72 2.51 24.25
C PRO A 399 -17.43 3.64 25.26
N PRO A 400 -18.07 3.62 26.44
CA PRO A 400 -17.91 4.67 27.45
C PRO A 400 -16.44 4.88 27.87
N LEU A 401 -16.05 6.14 27.97
CA LEU A 401 -14.79 6.59 28.57
C LEU A 401 -14.88 6.67 30.11
N GLY A 402 -16.02 6.31 30.71
CA GLY A 402 -16.31 6.46 32.15
C GLY A 402 -15.42 5.65 33.11
N GLY A 403 -14.55 4.80 32.59
CA GLY A 403 -13.46 4.14 33.33
C GLY A 403 -12.08 4.34 32.68
N ALA A 404 -11.92 5.38 31.87
CA ALA A 404 -10.70 5.60 31.09
C ALA A 404 -9.48 5.78 32.01
N ALA A 405 -8.44 4.98 31.73
CA ALA A 405 -7.18 5.03 32.46
C ALA A 405 -6.45 6.37 32.27
N THR A 406 -6.66 7.07 31.14
CA THR A 406 -5.92 8.28 30.79
C THR A 406 -6.62 9.58 31.23
N ALA A 407 -5.82 10.62 31.46
CA ALA A 407 -6.33 11.96 31.81
C ALA A 407 -7.17 12.56 30.69
N LEU A 408 -6.76 12.36 29.43
CA LEU A 408 -7.50 12.85 28.26
C LEU A 408 -8.87 12.18 28.13
N GLY A 409 -8.95 10.85 28.33
CA GLY A 409 -10.23 10.13 28.33
C GLY A 409 -11.20 10.65 29.40
N ARG A 410 -10.69 10.91 30.62
CA ARG A 410 -11.50 11.51 31.70
C ARG A 410 -11.98 12.92 31.37
N LYS A 411 -11.12 13.77 30.78
CA LYS A 411 -11.47 15.13 30.33
C LYS A 411 -12.59 15.12 29.28
N LEU A 412 -12.61 14.10 28.42
CA LEU A 412 -13.58 13.98 27.32
C LEU A 412 -14.86 13.21 27.67
N ALA A 413 -14.93 12.55 28.83
CA ALA A 413 -16.11 11.79 29.24
C ALA A 413 -17.42 12.62 29.35
N PRO A 414 -17.42 13.88 29.82
CA PRO A 414 -18.62 14.73 29.78
C PRO A 414 -19.08 15.05 28.35
N LEU A 415 -18.13 15.29 27.45
CA LEU A 415 -18.38 15.60 26.05
C LEU A 415 -18.92 14.37 25.30
N GLN A 416 -18.44 13.16 25.62
CA GLN A 416 -19.01 11.91 25.12
C GLN A 416 -20.49 11.77 25.49
N ARG A 417 -20.85 11.99 26.77
CA ARG A 417 -22.25 11.90 27.22
C ARG A 417 -23.15 12.87 26.47
N ARG A 418 -22.70 14.10 26.26
CA ARG A 418 -23.42 15.11 25.46
C ARG A 418 -23.63 14.66 24.02
N LEU A 419 -22.58 14.14 23.37
CA LEU A 419 -22.66 13.63 22.00
C LEU A 419 -23.66 12.48 21.88
N GLN A 420 -23.65 11.54 22.83
CA GLN A 420 -24.56 10.39 22.85
C GLN A 420 -26.00 10.77 23.18
N SER A 421 -26.22 11.89 23.89
CA SER A 421 -27.56 12.44 24.16
C SER A 421 -28.12 13.33 23.04
N CYS A 422 -27.37 13.59 21.96
CA CYS A 422 -27.83 14.48 20.91
C CYS A 422 -29.07 13.92 20.18
N PRO A 423 -30.08 14.77 19.87
CA PRO A 423 -31.26 14.34 19.13
C PRO A 423 -30.89 13.74 17.77
N ALA A 424 -31.65 12.73 17.34
CA ALA A 424 -31.49 12.13 16.03
C ALA A 424 -31.67 13.20 14.93
N GLY A 425 -30.74 13.25 13.97
CA GLY A 425 -30.78 14.20 12.85
C GLY A 425 -30.14 15.56 13.14
N ALA A 426 -29.87 15.92 14.40
CA ALA A 426 -29.18 17.16 14.72
C ALA A 426 -27.66 17.05 14.56
N VAL A 427 -27.03 18.11 14.05
CA VAL A 427 -25.57 18.26 14.09
C VAL A 427 -25.18 18.71 15.50
N PRO A 428 -24.25 18.01 16.19
CA PRO A 428 -23.89 18.30 17.58
C PRO A 428 -22.89 19.48 17.65
N TRP A 429 -23.31 20.68 17.26
CA TRP A 429 -22.44 21.86 17.14
C TRP A 429 -21.65 22.19 18.40
N GLY A 430 -22.24 22.04 19.58
CA GLY A 430 -21.54 22.27 20.85
C GLY A 430 -20.38 21.30 21.07
N VAL A 431 -20.50 20.06 20.61
CA VAL A 431 -19.43 19.04 20.66
C VAL A 431 -18.37 19.31 19.60
N VAL A 432 -18.80 19.69 18.39
CA VAL A 432 -17.90 20.09 17.30
C VAL A 432 -17.04 21.28 17.73
N ALA A 433 -17.65 22.36 18.24
CA ALA A 433 -16.93 23.55 18.69
C ALA A 433 -15.90 23.25 19.79
N GLU A 434 -16.28 22.44 20.77
CA GLU A 434 -15.38 22.10 21.88
C GLU A 434 -14.24 21.19 21.44
N THR A 435 -14.50 20.21 20.56
CA THR A 435 -13.43 19.38 19.99
C THR A 435 -12.51 20.18 19.07
N SER A 436 -13.03 21.16 18.31
CA SER A 436 -12.21 22.04 17.48
C SER A 436 -11.30 22.93 18.32
N ARG A 437 -11.80 23.48 19.44
CA ARG A 437 -10.98 24.23 20.40
C ARG A 437 -9.89 23.36 21.01
N LEU A 438 -10.27 22.15 21.43
CA LEU A 438 -9.33 21.17 21.98
C LEU A 438 -8.23 20.82 20.97
N PHE A 439 -8.55 20.66 19.69
CA PHE A 439 -7.56 20.33 18.65
C PHE A 439 -6.60 21.48 18.31
N ARG A 440 -6.92 22.74 18.65
CA ARG A 440 -5.92 23.83 18.56
C ARG A 440 -4.78 23.62 19.57
N GLU A 441 -5.09 23.08 20.74
CA GLU A 441 -4.10 22.77 21.78
C GLU A 441 -3.48 21.38 21.58
N LEU A 442 -4.29 20.37 21.28
CA LEU A 442 -3.86 18.97 21.14
C LEU A 442 -3.21 18.67 19.79
N GLY A 443 -3.51 19.39 18.72
CA GLY A 443 -2.97 19.13 17.39
C GLY A 443 -1.43 19.11 17.38
N PRO A 444 -0.75 20.17 17.86
CA PRO A 444 0.71 20.17 17.96
C PRO A 444 1.28 19.08 18.88
N ALA A 445 0.57 18.75 19.97
CA ALA A 445 0.97 17.68 20.88
C ALA A 445 0.84 16.30 20.24
N LEU A 446 -0.24 16.07 19.49
CA LEU A 446 -0.47 14.85 18.71
C LEU A 446 0.63 14.68 17.65
N LEU A 447 0.95 15.75 16.90
CA LEU A 447 2.00 15.70 15.89
C LEU A 447 3.34 15.31 16.49
N ARG A 448 3.77 16.01 17.55
CA ARG A 448 5.02 15.70 18.26
C ARG A 448 5.02 14.29 18.84
N GLY A 449 3.90 13.84 19.41
CA GLY A 449 3.76 12.49 19.94
C GLY A 449 3.88 11.42 18.86
N LEU A 450 3.32 11.66 17.67
CA LEU A 450 3.40 10.75 16.53
C LEU A 450 4.85 10.67 16.03
N GLU A 451 5.51 11.82 15.87
CA GLU A 451 6.91 11.91 15.44
C GLU A 451 7.85 11.24 16.46
N ALA A 452 7.67 11.51 17.76
CA ALA A 452 8.44 10.90 18.83
C ALA A 452 8.26 9.37 18.91
N ALA A 453 7.07 8.87 18.55
CA ALA A 453 6.78 7.43 18.48
C ALA A 453 7.29 6.77 17.18
N GLY A 454 7.82 7.53 16.22
CA GLY A 454 8.40 7.03 14.97
C GLY A 454 7.42 6.92 13.80
N TRP A 455 6.29 7.61 13.83
CA TRP A 455 5.36 7.70 12.68
C TRP A 455 5.85 8.69 11.63
N ASP A 456 5.62 8.39 10.36
CA ASP A 456 5.77 9.35 9.27
C ASP A 456 4.54 10.26 9.19
N THR A 457 4.71 11.49 9.67
CA THR A 457 3.71 12.56 9.68
C THR A 457 3.78 13.46 8.44
N GLN A 458 4.83 13.35 7.64
CA GLN A 458 5.03 14.18 6.44
C GLN A 458 4.22 13.67 5.26
N ARG A 459 4.02 12.35 5.17
CA ARG A 459 3.24 11.71 4.09
C ARG A 459 2.14 10.81 4.65
N PRO A 460 1.12 11.38 5.32
CA PRO A 460 0.04 10.58 5.88
C PRO A 460 -0.91 10.12 4.77
N LEU A 461 -1.11 8.82 4.64
CA LEU A 461 -1.97 8.18 3.65
C LEU A 461 -3.42 8.09 4.15
N LEU A 462 -4.05 9.25 4.30
CA LEU A 462 -5.38 9.40 4.91
C LEU A 462 -6.52 9.37 3.88
N ALA A 463 -6.23 9.08 2.61
CA ALA A 463 -7.17 9.16 1.50
C ALA A 463 -7.94 10.50 1.48
N THR A 464 -7.19 11.59 1.41
CA THR A 464 -7.73 12.96 1.30
C THR A 464 -8.22 13.18 -0.13
N ASP A 465 -9.46 13.64 -0.29
CA ASP A 465 -9.97 14.13 -1.58
C ASP A 465 -9.36 15.51 -1.88
N GLU A 466 -9.22 15.84 -3.17
CA GLU A 466 -8.57 17.07 -3.65
C GLU A 466 -9.43 18.35 -3.51
N TRP A 467 -10.61 18.29 -2.89
CA TRP A 467 -11.44 19.49 -2.72
C TRP A 467 -10.89 20.39 -1.63
N SER A 468 -10.73 21.66 -1.99
CA SER A 468 -10.44 22.74 -1.06
C SER A 468 -11.57 23.77 -1.10
N LEU A 469 -11.82 24.38 0.05
CA LEU A 469 -12.86 25.37 0.26
C LEU A 469 -12.21 26.73 0.48
N GLU A 470 -12.83 27.78 -0.04
CA GLU A 470 -12.39 29.15 0.15
C GLU A 470 -13.50 29.91 0.87
N TRP A 471 -13.15 30.57 1.98
CA TRP A 471 -14.08 31.42 2.73
C TRP A 471 -13.35 32.66 3.20
N ALA A 472 -14.06 33.79 3.22
CA ALA A 472 -13.54 35.05 3.71
C ALA A 472 -13.28 34.93 5.22
N GLU A 473 -12.15 35.47 5.68
CA GLU A 473 -12.00 35.74 7.12
C GLU A 473 -12.99 36.82 7.52
N PRO A 474 -13.60 36.74 8.71
CA PRO A 474 -14.41 37.84 9.20
C PRO A 474 -13.54 39.10 9.20
N ALA A 475 -13.97 40.11 8.44
CA ALA A 475 -13.27 41.38 8.38
C ALA A 475 -13.02 41.89 9.83
N PRO A 476 -11.81 42.34 10.17
CA PRO A 476 -11.56 42.91 11.49
C PRO A 476 -12.50 44.10 11.68
N GLY A 477 -13.43 43.94 12.63
CA GLY A 477 -14.57 44.79 12.97
C GLY A 477 -14.69 46.16 12.32
N HIS A 478 -15.82 46.39 11.64
CA HIS A 478 -16.57 47.61 11.92
C HIS A 478 -17.02 47.52 13.37
N ALA A 479 -16.22 48.11 14.27
CA ALA A 479 -16.71 48.51 15.58
C ALA A 479 -17.97 49.35 15.33
N HIS A 480 -19.07 48.97 15.97
CA HIS A 480 -20.26 49.80 16.06
C HIS A 480 -19.83 51.20 16.54
N GLU A 481 -19.99 52.20 15.67
CA GLU A 481 -20.10 53.61 16.07
C GLU A 481 -21.44 53.86 16.77
#